data_AF-A0A4Q5S664-F1
#
_entry.id   AF-A0A4Q5S664-F1
#
_cell.length_a   1.000
_cell.length_b   1.000
_cell.length_c   1.000
_cell.angle_alpha   90.00
_cell.angle_beta   90.00
_cell.angle_gamma   90.00
#
_symmetry.space_group_name_H-M   'P 1'
#
loop_
_entity.id
_entity.type
_entity.pdbx_description
1 polymer ?
#
loop_
_entity_poly.entity_id
_entity_poly.type
_entity_poly.pdbx_seq_one_letter_code
_entity_poly.pdbx_strand_id
1 'polypeptide(L)'
;MLTLKPVLLLNGISSFITGIILVTVPTSVATLFGIEHNAPFIYAGAFLIAFALFVLRTALSKTASLLHLKLISFLDILWVVASLALVAADGSRISVLGNVIIIAIAAWVAMMAVLQSRASRQKLVADRV
;
A
#
# COMPACT_ATOMS: atom_id res chain seq x y z
N MET A 1 4.43 -15.13 -16.88
CA MET A 1 3.80 -15.51 -15.59
C MET A 1 4.26 -14.52 -14.53
N LEU A 2 3.35 -13.87 -13.79
CA LEU A 2 3.72 -13.00 -12.66
C LEU A 2 4.07 -13.89 -11.46
N THR A 3 5.33 -13.86 -11.04
CA THR A 3 5.77 -14.60 -9.85
C THR A 3 5.56 -13.74 -8.60
N LEU A 4 5.42 -14.40 -7.44
CA LEU A 4 5.07 -13.73 -6.18
C LEU A 4 6.11 -12.69 -5.72
N LYS A 5 7.40 -12.97 -5.94
CA LYS A 5 8.50 -12.12 -5.46
C LYS A 5 8.52 -10.73 -6.13
N PRO A 6 8.47 -10.58 -7.46
CA PRO A 6 8.36 -9.27 -8.11
C PRO A 6 7.17 -8.44 -7.63
N VAL A 7 6.00 -9.07 -7.41
CA VAL A 7 4.80 -8.37 -6.93
C VAL A 7 5.04 -7.81 -5.52
N LEU A 8 5.57 -8.62 -4.61
CA LEU A 8 5.90 -8.16 -3.25
C LEU A 8 6.99 -7.09 -3.26
N LEU A 9 8.01 -7.21 -4.11
CA LEU A 9 9.05 -6.18 -4.24
C LEU A 9 8.47 -4.86 -4.73
N LEU A 10 7.61 -4.90 -5.76
CA LEU A 10 6.97 -3.70 -6.27
C LEU A 10 6.07 -3.04 -5.21
N ASN A 11 5.27 -3.82 -4.48
CA ASN A 11 4.43 -3.30 -3.40
C ASN A 11 5.30 -2.69 -2.27
N GLY A 12 6.31 -3.43 -1.81
CA GLY A 12 7.20 -2.98 -0.75
C GLY A 12 7.98 -1.71 -1.13
N ILE A 13 8.59 -1.66 -2.31
CA ILE A 13 9.36 -0.49 -2.76
C ILE A 13 8.44 0.72 -2.96
N SER A 14 7.31 0.56 -3.65
CA SER A 14 6.38 1.67 -3.86
C SER A 14 5.84 2.22 -2.53
N SER A 15 5.41 1.34 -1.62
CA SER A 15 4.99 1.72 -0.27
C SER A 15 6.10 2.42 0.52
N PHE A 16 7.35 1.94 0.44
CA PHE A 16 8.48 2.58 1.13
C PHE A 16 8.72 3.99 0.62
N ILE A 17 8.78 4.18 -0.70
CA ILE A 17 8.99 5.48 -1.33
C ILE A 17 7.87 6.44 -0.95
N THR A 18 6.61 6.01 -1.06
CA THR A 18 5.46 6.81 -0.62
C THR A 18 5.57 7.17 0.86
N GLY A 19 5.92 6.21 1.72
CA GLY A 19 6.09 6.45 3.15
C GLY A 19 7.17 7.48 3.47
N ILE A 20 8.33 7.41 2.79
CA ILE A 20 9.42 8.38 2.94
C ILE A 20 8.96 9.78 2.50
N ILE A 21 8.25 9.91 1.37
CA ILE A 21 7.73 11.20 0.91
C ILE A 21 6.79 11.80 1.95
N LEU A 22 5.85 11.00 2.47
CA LEU A 22 4.87 11.47 3.44
C LEU A 22 5.49 11.90 4.78
N VAL A 23 6.61 11.29 5.20
CA VAL A 23 7.30 11.65 6.46
C VAL A 23 8.26 12.83 6.30
N THR A 24 8.95 12.93 5.16
CA THR A 24 10.03 13.93 4.97
C THR A 24 9.54 15.27 4.47
N VAL A 25 8.45 15.31 3.69
CA VAL A 25 7.86 16.56 3.17
C VAL A 25 6.35 16.68 3.46
N PRO A 26 5.89 16.44 4.70
CA PRO A 26 4.48 16.31 5.04
C PRO A 26 3.70 17.61 4.79
N THR A 27 4.31 18.77 5.01
CA THR A 27 3.66 20.08 4.77
C THR A 27 3.38 20.31 3.29
N SER A 28 4.32 19.98 2.40
CA SER A 28 4.11 20.12 0.96
C SER A 28 3.00 19.20 0.46
N VAL A 29 2.92 17.98 0.99
CA VAL A 29 1.84 17.04 0.67
C VAL A 29 0.50 17.56 1.21
N ALA A 30 0.47 18.07 2.45
CA ALA A 30 -0.74 18.65 3.03
C ALA A 30 -1.28 19.83 2.20
N THR A 31 -0.40 20.70 1.71
CA THR A 31 -0.76 21.79 0.79
C THR A 31 -1.36 21.28 -0.51
N LEU A 32 -0.79 20.23 -1.12
CA LEU A 32 -1.36 19.61 -2.34
C LEU A 32 -2.78 19.07 -2.10
N PHE A 33 -3.03 18.57 -0.89
CA PHE A 33 -4.32 18.03 -0.47
C PHE A 33 -5.28 19.11 0.03
N GLY A 34 -4.84 20.37 0.14
CA GLY A 34 -5.66 21.47 0.66
C GLY A 34 -5.97 21.35 2.16
N ILE A 35 -5.12 20.66 2.93
CA ILE A 35 -5.31 20.41 4.36
C ILE A 35 -4.24 21.18 5.15
N GLU A 36 -4.63 21.84 6.24
CA GLU A 36 -3.71 22.62 7.09
C GLU A 36 -2.82 21.74 7.98
N HIS A 37 -3.39 20.65 8.51
CA HIS A 37 -2.68 19.75 9.43
C HIS A 37 -1.91 18.66 8.69
N ASN A 38 -0.62 18.51 9.02
CA ASN A 38 0.28 17.58 8.35
C ASN A 38 0.45 16.22 9.09
N ALA A 39 -0.03 16.13 10.33
CA ALA A 39 0.09 14.92 11.16
C ALA A 39 -0.49 13.64 10.52
N PRO A 40 -1.66 13.66 9.82
CA PRO A 40 -2.18 12.46 9.17
C PRO A 40 -1.21 11.87 8.14
N PHE A 41 -0.50 12.72 7.39
CA PHE A 41 0.49 12.28 6.40
C PHE A 41 1.70 11.64 7.08
N ILE A 42 2.19 12.21 8.18
CA ILE A 42 3.30 11.64 8.95
C ILE A 42 2.94 10.25 9.48
N TYR A 43 1.74 10.09 10.07
CA TYR A 43 1.30 8.80 10.61
C TYR A 43 1.09 7.75 9.51
N ALA A 44 0.44 8.13 8.42
CA ALA A 44 0.31 7.30 7.23
C ALA A 44 1.68 6.88 6.68
N GLY A 45 2.62 7.82 6.58
CA GLY A 45 3.97 7.58 6.09
C GLY A 45 4.78 6.64 6.99
N ALA A 46 4.73 6.84 8.31
CA ALA A 46 5.40 5.96 9.28
C ALA A 46 4.83 4.53 9.22
N PHE A 47 3.51 4.39 9.11
CA PHE A 47 2.87 3.10 8.87
C PHE A 47 3.36 2.45 7.57
N LEU A 48 3.38 3.20 6.45
CA LEU A 48 3.83 2.69 5.16
C LEU A 48 5.29 2.24 5.18
N ILE A 49 6.18 2.96 5.87
CA ILE A 49 7.58 2.55 6.05
C ILE A 49 7.65 1.21 6.79
N ALA A 50 6.97 1.09 7.93
CA ALA A 50 6.97 -0.15 8.71
C ALA A 50 6.36 -1.33 7.92
N PHE A 51 5.24 -1.09 7.25
CA PHE A 51 4.57 -2.05 6.37
C PHE A 51 5.50 -2.48 5.21
N ALA A 52 6.13 -1.53 4.53
CA ALA A 52 7.03 -1.80 3.43
C ALA A 52 8.24 -2.65 3.85
N LEU A 53 8.84 -2.37 5.01
CA LEU A 53 9.93 -3.18 5.55
C LEU A 53 9.48 -4.63 5.81
N PHE A 54 8.27 -4.82 6.33
CA PHE A 54 7.68 -6.14 6.51
C PHE A 54 7.43 -6.87 5.17
N VAL A 55 6.92 -6.17 4.16
CA VAL A 55 6.70 -6.71 2.81
C VAL A 55 8.03 -7.10 2.15
N LEU A 56 9.04 -6.22 2.18
CA LEU A 56 10.36 -6.47 1.60
C LEU A 56 11.06 -7.64 2.27
N ARG A 57 11.02 -7.72 3.60
CA ARG A 57 11.53 -8.88 4.34
C ARG A 57 10.85 -10.18 3.90
N THR A 58 9.53 -10.15 3.70
CA THR A 58 8.76 -11.31 3.21
C THR A 58 9.14 -11.67 1.78
N ALA A 59 9.35 -10.68 0.91
CA ALA A 59 9.75 -10.87 -0.49
C ALA A 59 11.16 -11.48 -0.65
N LEU A 60 12.07 -11.13 0.25
CA LEU A 60 13.47 -11.57 0.25
C LEU A 60 13.68 -12.89 1.00
N SER A 61 12.68 -13.37 1.74
CA SER A 61 12.75 -14.64 2.46
C SER A 61 12.74 -15.83 1.48
N LYS A 62 13.54 -16.87 1.78
CA LYS A 62 13.61 -18.10 0.96
C LYS A 62 12.24 -18.77 0.81
N THR A 63 11.47 -18.80 1.90
CA THR A 63 10.11 -19.31 1.94
C THR A 63 9.17 -18.23 2.51
N ALA A 64 8.35 -17.64 1.64
CA ALA A 64 7.31 -16.72 2.08
C ALA A 64 6.22 -17.47 2.85
N SER A 65 6.04 -17.16 4.13
CA SER A 65 4.97 -17.71 4.97
C SER A 65 3.60 -17.31 4.44
N LEU A 66 2.68 -18.26 4.31
CA LEU A 66 1.30 -18.00 3.91
C LEU A 66 0.58 -17.03 4.85
N LEU A 67 0.92 -17.07 6.14
CA LEU A 67 0.37 -16.13 7.12
C LEU A 67 0.80 -14.69 6.80
N HIS A 68 2.09 -14.47 6.48
CA HIS A 68 2.58 -13.14 6.11
C HIS A 68 1.93 -12.65 4.81
N LEU A 69 1.81 -13.51 3.80
CA LEU A 69 1.16 -13.15 2.53
C LEU A 69 -0.30 -12.74 2.73
N LYS A 70 -1.04 -13.46 3.58
CA LYS A 70 -2.42 -13.12 3.94
C LYS A 70 -2.50 -11.80 4.70
N LEU A 71 -1.58 -11.59 5.66
CA LEU A 71 -1.54 -10.34 6.44
C LEU A 71 -1.24 -9.14 5.54
N ILE A 72 -0.27 -9.25 4.63
CA ILE A 72 0.05 -8.20 3.66
C ILE A 72 -1.19 -7.86 2.82
N SER A 73 -1.82 -8.87 2.21
CA SER A 73 -3.02 -8.64 1.41
C SER A 73 -4.19 -8.08 2.20
N PHE A 74 -4.35 -8.47 3.47
CA PHE A 74 -5.37 -7.89 4.34
C PHE A 74 -5.11 -6.40 4.60
N LEU A 75 -3.87 -6.02 4.91
CA LEU A 75 -3.50 -4.62 5.13
C LEU A 75 -3.63 -3.78 3.84
N ASP A 76 -3.27 -4.32 2.67
CA ASP A 76 -3.49 -3.65 1.38
C ASP A 76 -5.00 -3.40 1.15
N ILE A 77 -5.85 -4.40 1.38
CA ILE A 77 -7.31 -4.26 1.23
C ILE A 77 -7.85 -3.23 2.23
N LEU A 78 -7.41 -3.30 3.49
CA LEU A 78 -7.82 -2.35 4.51
C LEU A 78 -7.43 -0.92 4.14
N TRP A 79 -6.23 -0.72 3.59
CA TRP A 79 -5.77 0.56 3.08
C TRP A 79 -6.67 1.10 1.96
N VAL A 80 -7.03 0.24 1.00
CA VAL A 80 -7.96 0.60 -0.09
C VAL A 80 -9.32 1.01 0.46
N VAL A 81 -9.90 0.21 1.36
CA VAL A 81 -11.21 0.50 1.96
C VAL A 81 -11.17 1.81 2.75
N ALA A 82 -10.14 2.02 3.58
CA ALA A 82 -9.96 3.26 4.32
C ALA A 82 -9.80 4.47 3.40
N SER A 83 -9.06 4.33 2.30
CA SER A 83 -8.88 5.39 1.29
C SER A 83 -10.21 5.78 0.63
N LEU A 84 -11.02 4.79 0.23
CA LEU A 84 -12.34 5.04 -0.36
C LEU A 84 -13.30 5.64 0.66
N ALA A 85 -13.27 5.17 1.90
CA ALA A 85 -14.08 5.73 2.99
C ALA A 85 -13.70 7.18 3.27
N LEU A 86 -12.41 7.52 3.27
CA LEU A 86 -11.91 8.89 3.45
C LEU A 86 -12.45 9.82 2.35
N VAL A 87 -12.36 9.43 1.09
CA VAL A 87 -12.89 10.24 -0.03
C VAL A 87 -14.41 10.37 0.05
N ALA A 88 -15.13 9.30 0.44
CA ALA A 88 -16.59 9.35 0.57
C ALA A 88 -17.06 10.24 1.73
N ALA A 89 -16.35 10.23 2.87
CA ALA A 89 -16.74 10.96 4.07
C ALA A 89 -16.25 12.41 4.08
N ASP A 90 -15.01 12.64 3.65
CA ASP A 90 -14.31 13.93 3.79
C ASP A 90 -13.85 14.53 2.45
N GLY A 91 -14.22 13.94 1.31
CA GLY A 91 -13.75 14.38 0.00
C GLY A 91 -14.02 15.85 -0.32
N SER A 92 -15.08 16.46 0.23
CA SER A 92 -15.36 17.89 0.05
C SER A 92 -14.41 18.82 0.80
N ARG A 93 -13.65 18.29 1.78
CA ARG A 93 -12.64 19.02 2.56
C ARG A 93 -11.22 18.83 2.02
N ILE A 94 -11.05 17.90 1.08
CA ILE A 94 -9.80 17.59 0.41
C ILE A 94 -9.83 18.25 -0.97
N SER A 95 -8.70 18.79 -1.42
CA SER A 95 -8.60 19.34 -2.78
C SER A 95 -8.97 18.30 -3.84
N VAL A 96 -9.47 18.75 -4.99
CA VAL A 96 -9.80 17.85 -6.12
C VAL A 96 -8.58 17.00 -6.50
N LEU A 97 -7.40 17.62 -6.55
CA LEU A 97 -6.14 16.92 -6.83
C LEU A 97 -5.81 15.88 -5.75
N GLY A 98 -6.00 16.21 -4.47
CA GLY A 98 -5.80 15.28 -3.35
C GLY A 98 -6.70 14.06 -3.45
N ASN A 99 -8.00 14.26 -3.74
CA ASN A 99 -8.94 13.15 -3.95
C ASN A 99 -8.52 12.24 -5.11
N VAL A 100 -8.10 12.82 -6.24
CA VAL A 100 -7.62 12.06 -7.39
C VAL A 100 -6.37 11.24 -7.02
N ILE A 101 -5.43 11.83 -6.26
CA ILE A 101 -4.24 11.12 -5.79
C ILE A 101 -4.61 9.96 -4.86
N ILE A 102 -5.53 10.16 -3.91
CA ILE A 102 -6.00 9.09 -3.00
C ILE A 102 -6.58 7.93 -3.81
N ILE A 103 -7.47 8.21 -4.75
CA ILE A 103 -8.11 7.19 -5.60
C ILE A 103 -7.07 6.46 -6.46
N ALA A 104 -6.12 7.18 -7.05
CA ALA A 104 -5.06 6.58 -7.86
C ALA A 104 -4.17 5.63 -7.04
N ILE A 105 -3.77 6.04 -5.83
CA ILE A 105 -3.01 5.19 -4.91
C ILE A 105 -3.85 3.98 -4.46
N ALA A 106 -5.13 4.17 -4.12
CA ALA A 106 -6.03 3.07 -3.77
C ALA A 106 -6.18 2.05 -4.91
N ALA A 107 -6.33 2.53 -6.16
CA ALA A 107 -6.37 1.65 -7.33
C ALA A 107 -5.06 0.88 -7.53
N TRP A 108 -3.91 1.54 -7.32
CA TRP A 108 -2.60 0.91 -7.38
C TRP A 108 -2.45 -0.20 -6.33
N VAL A 109 -2.80 0.07 -5.07
CA VAL A 109 -2.73 -0.91 -3.97
C VAL A 109 -3.70 -2.06 -4.20
N ALA A 110 -4.91 -1.78 -4.68
CA ALA A 110 -5.89 -2.81 -5.05
C ALA A 110 -5.33 -3.73 -6.16
N MET A 111 -4.66 -3.16 -7.17
CA MET A 111 -3.99 -3.94 -8.21
C MET A 111 -2.91 -4.86 -7.60
N MET A 112 -2.07 -4.34 -6.69
CA MET A 112 -1.06 -5.17 -6.00
C MET A 112 -1.69 -6.33 -5.23
N ALA A 113 -2.78 -6.09 -4.49
CA ALA A 113 -3.49 -7.12 -3.75
C ALA A 113 -4.05 -8.24 -4.67
N VAL A 114 -4.59 -7.88 -5.84
CA VAL A 114 -5.08 -8.84 -6.85
C VAL A 114 -3.92 -9.65 -7.42
N LEU A 115 -2.83 -9.00 -7.81
CA LEU A 115 -1.63 -9.67 -8.36
C LEU A 115 -1.01 -10.63 -7.34
N GLN A 116 -0.90 -10.22 -6.08
CA GLN A 116 -0.36 -11.02 -4.99
C GLN A 116 -1.25 -12.24 -4.70
N SER A 117 -2.57 -12.05 -4.72
CA SER A 117 -3.53 -13.14 -4.52
C SER A 117 -3.44 -14.20 -5.63
N ARG A 118 -3.30 -13.76 -6.88
CA ARG A 118 -3.14 -14.67 -8.03
C ARG A 118 -1.82 -15.44 -7.96
N ALA A 119 -0.71 -14.74 -7.70
CA ALA A 119 0.61 -15.36 -7.62
C ALA A 119 0.75 -16.32 -6.42
N SER A 120 0.12 -16.01 -5.29
CA SER A 120 0.12 -16.89 -4.10
C SER A 120 -0.65 -18.19 -4.34
N ARG A 121 -1.79 -18.13 -5.04
CA ARG A 121 -2.55 -19.34 -5.43
C ARG A 121 -1.76 -20.24 -6.37
N GLN A 122 -1.05 -19.66 -7.35
CA GLN A 122 -0.21 -20.44 -8.28
C GLN A 122 0.91 -21.18 -7.54
N LYS A 123 1.57 -20.50 -6.58
CA LYS A 123 2.60 -21.14 -5.75
C LYS A 123 2.05 -22.31 -4.94
N LEU A 124 0.89 -22.13 -4.31
CA LEU A 124 0.23 -23.20 -3.54
C LEU A 124 -0.15 -24.43 -4.40
N VAL A 125 -0.54 -24.22 -5.65
CA VAL A 125 -0.84 -25.33 -6.57
C VAL A 125 0.44 -26.05 -6.97
N ALA A 126 1.51 -25.31 -7.30
CA ALA A 126 2.81 -25.90 -7.65
C ALA A 126 3.44 -26.70 -6.50
N ASP A 127 3.30 -26.24 -5.25
CA ASP A 127 3.82 -26.95 -4.07
C ASP A 127 3.03 -28.23 -3.72
N ARG A 128 1.88 -28.47 -4.37
CA ARG A 128 1.00 -29.65 -4.13
C ARG A 128 1.09 -30.73 -5.21
N VAL A 129 1.78 -30.47 -6.32
CA VAL A 129 2.00 -31.39 -7.45
C VAL A 129 3.42 -31.91 -7.38
#